data_AF-E9GJE3-F1
#
_entry.id   AF-E9GJE3-F1
#
_cell.length_a   1.000
_cell.length_b   1.000
_cell.length_c   1.000
_cell.angle_alpha   90.00
_cell.angle_beta   90.00
_cell.angle_gamma   90.00
#
_symmetry.space_group_name_H-M   'P 1'
#
loop_
_entity.id
_entity.type
_entity.pdbx_description
1 polymer ?
#
loop_
_entity_poly.entity_id
_entity_poly.type
_entity_poly.pdbx_seq_one_letter_code
_entity_poly.pdbx_strand_id
1 'polypeptide(L)'
;MVNEQQNRNGARTGKLSKRKKLALKRLTHGQEKKAILITKNLARALFLFKRELKHFLKSWGLAPRKLQDTSTLLKKMIDYNQQIPDFFGKTKRRVEVDTATLLKATYGRNAVFHGNLPFVLRDWKKFLRAWITVANMIGAKSLAQKLRKMMTRLLSSHRRQPYTVSKNTIFMSVASEETTKWTSSKGSAAIAIGHIVFDTFLQDVTPNLRTFVDSNKIRPNWTSVLDAYELSNIILDKCSADCFFVPPGTQDEDELIRRLEEAMEGRHAVSHDMQENIFYNWEQHLKDCVYILTAIHCPDAAARVQKRLDQLTTSRDQAKKQFSALTARRVTTVHRSFLQAKKSPQLKGKPGKWPRPNSRWLKGMCPSQTIGDAFRFRLKNKVQKILH
;
A
#
# COMPACT_ATOMS: atom_id res chain seq x y z
N MET A 1 -58.08 -19.84 -7.41
CA MET A 1 -57.11 -19.94 -8.54
C MET A 1 -56.34 -18.65 -8.84
N VAL A 2 -56.86 -17.44 -8.58
CA VAL A 2 -56.15 -16.16 -8.88
C VAL A 2 -54.88 -15.93 -8.02
N ASN A 3 -54.87 -16.43 -6.78
CA ASN A 3 -53.77 -16.21 -5.81
C ASN A 3 -52.47 -16.99 -6.12
N GLU A 4 -52.56 -18.18 -6.73
CA GLU A 4 -51.37 -18.95 -7.11
C GLU A 4 -50.67 -18.37 -8.34
N GLN A 5 -51.43 -17.79 -9.27
CA GLN A 5 -50.88 -17.25 -10.51
C GLN A 5 -50.17 -15.91 -10.27
N GLN A 6 -50.68 -15.08 -9.36
CA GLN A 6 -50.01 -13.86 -8.90
C GLN A 6 -48.73 -14.17 -8.09
N ASN A 7 -48.75 -15.17 -7.20
CA ASN A 7 -47.56 -15.60 -6.46
C ASN A 7 -46.48 -16.22 -7.38
N ARG A 8 -46.89 -17.02 -8.38
CA ARG A 8 -45.97 -17.55 -9.40
C ARG A 8 -45.36 -16.44 -10.26
N ASN A 9 -46.14 -15.41 -10.61
CA ASN A 9 -45.65 -14.27 -11.38
C ASN A 9 -44.68 -13.38 -10.58
N GLY A 10 -44.95 -13.13 -9.29
CA GLY A 10 -44.04 -12.42 -8.37
C GLY A 10 -42.73 -13.18 -8.12
N ALA A 11 -42.79 -14.50 -7.92
CA ALA A 11 -41.60 -15.34 -7.78
C ALA A 11 -40.78 -15.41 -9.08
N ARG A 12 -41.44 -15.40 -10.26
CA ARG A 12 -40.80 -15.44 -11.58
C ARG A 12 -40.12 -14.12 -11.93
N THR A 13 -40.74 -12.97 -11.63
CA THR A 13 -40.14 -11.63 -11.81
C THR A 13 -38.99 -11.41 -10.83
N GLY A 14 -39.11 -11.85 -9.57
CA GLY A 14 -38.02 -11.86 -8.59
C GLY A 14 -36.82 -12.71 -9.03
N LYS A 15 -37.06 -13.92 -9.56
CA LYS A 15 -36.02 -14.80 -10.13
C LYS A 15 -35.37 -14.19 -11.37
N LEU A 16 -36.13 -13.53 -12.26
CA LEU A 16 -35.60 -12.83 -13.43
C LEU A 16 -34.73 -11.61 -13.04
N SER A 17 -35.17 -10.82 -12.05
CA SER A 17 -34.40 -9.70 -11.50
C SER A 17 -33.10 -10.16 -10.86
N LYS A 18 -33.14 -11.26 -10.08
CA LYS A 18 -31.95 -11.89 -9.48
C LYS A 18 -30.98 -12.41 -10.55
N ARG A 19 -31.48 -13.10 -11.58
CA ARG A 19 -30.67 -13.58 -12.73
C ARG A 19 -30.02 -12.43 -13.50
N LYS A 20 -30.74 -11.34 -13.78
CA LYS A 20 -30.17 -10.13 -14.41
C LYS A 20 -29.09 -9.46 -13.55
N LYS A 21 -29.32 -9.34 -12.24
CA LYS A 21 -28.32 -8.82 -11.28
C LYS A 21 -27.07 -9.72 -11.19
N LEU A 22 -27.24 -11.05 -11.26
CA LEU A 22 -26.14 -12.01 -11.30
C LEU A 22 -25.37 -11.97 -12.62
N ALA A 23 -26.05 -11.86 -13.76
CA ALA A 23 -25.40 -11.71 -15.06
C ALA A 23 -24.54 -10.45 -15.14
N LEU A 24 -25.00 -9.34 -14.54
CA LEU A 24 -24.22 -8.10 -14.44
C LEU A 24 -22.97 -8.21 -13.55
N LYS A 25 -22.87 -9.24 -12.71
CA LYS A 25 -21.72 -9.51 -11.83
C LYS A 25 -20.73 -10.52 -12.44
N ARG A 26 -21.00 -11.05 -13.62
CA ARG A 26 -20.21 -12.09 -14.30
C ARG A 26 -19.49 -11.49 -15.50
N LEU A 27 -18.17 -11.61 -15.52
CA LEU A 27 -17.32 -11.14 -16.60
C LEU A 27 -16.73 -12.35 -17.36
N THR A 28 -16.50 -12.19 -18.65
CA THR A 28 -15.67 -13.14 -19.41
C THR A 28 -14.22 -13.09 -18.92
N HIS A 29 -13.42 -14.12 -19.21
CA HIS A 29 -11.99 -14.15 -18.85
C HIS A 29 -11.21 -12.92 -19.36
N GLY A 30 -11.47 -12.52 -20.61
CA GLY A 30 -10.84 -11.33 -21.19
C GLY A 30 -11.25 -10.03 -20.49
N GLN A 31 -12.52 -9.94 -20.06
CA GLN A 31 -13.01 -8.81 -19.27
C GLN A 31 -12.43 -8.80 -17.86
N GLU A 32 -12.27 -9.95 -17.20
CA GLU A 32 -11.62 -10.05 -15.88
C GLU A 32 -10.17 -9.60 -15.95
N LYS A 33 -9.39 -10.11 -16.91
CA LYS A 33 -7.99 -9.66 -17.13
C LYS A 33 -7.89 -8.15 -17.29
N LYS A 34 -8.79 -7.57 -18.09
CA LYS A 34 -8.87 -6.12 -18.29
C LYS A 34 -9.27 -5.38 -17.01
N ALA A 35 -10.26 -5.87 -16.27
CA ALA A 35 -10.73 -5.28 -15.04
C ALA A 35 -9.66 -5.33 -13.94
N ILE A 36 -8.92 -6.43 -13.81
CA ILE A 36 -7.76 -6.57 -12.92
C ILE A 36 -6.72 -5.51 -13.26
N LEU A 37 -6.33 -5.39 -14.54
CA LEU A 37 -5.35 -4.39 -14.97
C LEU A 37 -5.76 -2.95 -14.65
N ILE A 38 -7.04 -2.62 -14.84
CA ILE A 38 -7.60 -1.31 -14.47
C ILE A 38 -7.54 -1.14 -12.96
N THR A 39 -8.02 -2.12 -12.19
CA THR A 39 -8.03 -2.12 -10.71
C THR A 39 -6.64 -1.87 -10.14
N LYS A 40 -5.61 -2.56 -10.66
CA LYS A 40 -4.20 -2.36 -10.30
C LYS A 40 -3.75 -0.91 -10.49
N ASN A 41 -4.10 -0.30 -11.62
CA ASN A 41 -3.78 1.10 -11.90
C ASN A 41 -4.52 2.05 -10.94
N LEU A 42 -5.81 1.83 -10.72
CA LEU A 42 -6.62 2.65 -9.83
C LEU A 42 -6.16 2.57 -8.37
N ALA A 43 -5.78 1.39 -7.87
CA ALA A 43 -5.27 1.21 -6.51
C ALA A 43 -4.02 2.07 -6.27
N ARG A 44 -3.09 2.11 -7.24
CA ARG A 44 -1.89 2.97 -7.18
C ARG A 44 -2.20 4.46 -7.05
N ALA A 45 -3.30 4.91 -7.65
CA ALA A 45 -3.77 6.29 -7.47
C ALA A 45 -4.28 6.52 -6.04
N LEU A 46 -5.04 5.56 -5.51
CA LEU A 46 -5.64 5.65 -4.18
C LEU A 46 -4.62 5.66 -3.04
N PHE A 47 -3.49 4.95 -3.15
CA PHE A 47 -2.42 5.01 -2.15
C PHE A 47 -1.85 6.41 -1.93
N LEU A 48 -2.02 7.33 -2.90
CA LEU A 48 -1.58 8.72 -2.77
C LEU A 48 -2.62 9.63 -2.09
N PHE A 49 -3.89 9.20 -1.99
CA PHE A 49 -4.99 10.04 -1.51
C PHE A 49 -4.92 10.33 -0.02
N LYS A 50 -4.70 9.30 0.81
CA LYS A 50 -4.81 9.39 2.26
C LYS A 50 -4.03 10.56 2.86
N ARG A 51 -2.79 10.77 2.38
CA ARG A 51 -1.91 11.84 2.87
C ARG A 51 -2.50 13.22 2.59
N GLU A 52 -2.97 13.44 1.37
CA GLU A 52 -3.52 14.74 0.95
C GLU A 52 -4.84 15.04 1.67
N LEU A 53 -5.72 14.02 1.83
CA LEU A 53 -6.96 14.16 2.62
C LEU A 53 -6.68 14.50 4.09
N LYS A 54 -5.71 13.82 4.71
CA LYS A 54 -5.30 14.13 6.09
C LYS A 54 -4.74 15.55 6.21
N HIS A 55 -3.93 15.99 5.25
CA HIS A 55 -3.36 17.34 5.27
C HIS A 55 -4.45 18.42 5.18
N PHE A 56 -5.40 18.23 4.26
CA PHE A 56 -6.55 19.12 4.14
C PHE A 56 -7.41 19.15 5.40
N LEU A 57 -7.77 17.99 5.96
CA LEU A 57 -8.55 17.95 7.21
C LEU A 57 -7.77 18.60 8.37
N LYS A 58 -6.44 18.45 8.40
CA LYS A 58 -5.59 19.12 9.40
C LYS A 58 -5.63 20.64 9.27
N SER A 59 -5.65 21.20 8.05
CA SER A 59 -5.74 22.66 7.87
C SER A 59 -7.07 23.24 8.35
N TRP A 60 -8.10 22.41 8.47
CA TRP A 60 -9.40 22.77 9.06
C TRP A 60 -9.51 22.45 10.56
N GLY A 61 -8.47 21.93 11.21
CA GLY A 61 -8.54 21.46 12.59
C GLY A 61 -9.38 20.18 12.78
N LEU A 62 -9.72 19.49 11.69
CA LEU A 62 -10.57 18.29 11.64
C LEU A 62 -9.76 17.00 11.43
N ALA A 63 -8.45 17.03 11.65
CA ALA A 63 -7.61 15.86 11.52
C ALA A 63 -8.08 14.76 12.49
N PRO A 64 -8.26 13.52 12.02
CA PRO A 64 -8.72 12.44 12.90
C PRO A 64 -7.64 12.10 13.94
N ARG A 65 -8.07 11.91 15.19
CA ARG A 65 -7.21 11.47 16.30
C ARG A 65 -6.72 10.02 16.14
N LYS A 66 -7.55 9.16 15.54
CA LYS A 66 -7.23 7.74 15.26
C LYS A 66 -6.78 7.55 13.82
N LEU A 67 -6.05 6.46 13.57
CA LEU A 67 -5.74 6.02 12.21
C LEU A 67 -7.04 5.73 11.45
N GLN A 68 -7.23 6.41 10.32
CA GLN A 68 -8.39 6.23 9.45
C GLN A 68 -7.93 6.00 8.01
N ASP A 69 -8.66 5.13 7.32
CA ASP A 69 -8.43 4.82 5.91
C ASP A 69 -9.04 5.88 4.99
N THR A 70 -8.70 5.82 3.71
CA THR A 70 -9.21 6.78 2.70
C THR A 70 -10.74 6.81 2.64
N SER A 71 -11.43 5.66 2.78
CA SER A 71 -12.90 5.63 2.74
C SER A 71 -13.52 6.39 3.91
N THR A 72 -12.98 6.24 5.11
CA THR A 72 -13.47 6.88 6.33
C THR A 72 -13.26 8.39 6.26
N LEU A 73 -12.10 8.82 5.75
CA LEU A 73 -11.81 10.24 5.52
C LEU A 73 -12.79 10.87 4.52
N LEU A 74 -13.07 10.19 3.41
CA LEU A 74 -14.03 10.68 2.41
C LEU A 74 -15.45 10.76 2.97
N LYS A 75 -15.87 9.78 3.79
CA LYS A 75 -17.17 9.81 4.49
C LYS A 75 -17.28 11.01 5.42
N LYS A 76 -16.26 11.26 6.25
CA LYS A 76 -16.25 12.45 7.11
C LYS A 76 -16.32 13.76 6.32
N MET A 77 -15.65 13.83 5.17
CA MET A 77 -15.73 15.01 4.30
C MET A 77 -17.15 15.24 3.75
N ILE A 78 -17.96 14.19 3.59
CA ILE A 78 -19.38 14.32 3.25
C ILE A 78 -20.11 14.99 4.42
N ASP A 79 -19.93 14.48 5.63
CA ASP A 79 -20.57 15.02 6.83
C ASP A 79 -20.17 16.50 7.04
N TYR A 80 -18.88 16.81 6.92
CA TYR A 80 -18.37 18.18 7.04
C TYR A 80 -18.89 19.11 5.94
N ASN A 81 -18.99 18.64 4.71
CA ASN A 81 -19.54 19.44 3.62
C ASN A 81 -21.02 19.80 3.84
N GLN A 82 -21.77 18.98 4.59
CA GLN A 82 -23.16 19.24 4.94
C GLN A 82 -23.31 20.15 6.16
N GLN A 83 -22.36 20.10 7.11
CA GLN A 83 -22.45 20.77 8.41
C GLN A 83 -21.70 22.10 8.47
N ILE A 84 -20.61 22.24 7.73
CA ILE A 84 -19.70 23.39 7.81
C ILE A 84 -19.95 24.29 6.60
N PRO A 85 -20.43 25.53 6.80
CA PRO A 85 -20.54 26.51 5.73
C PRO A 85 -19.21 26.69 5.00
N ASP A 86 -19.25 26.78 3.67
CA ASP A 86 -18.09 27.03 2.80
C ASP A 86 -16.95 26.00 2.88
N PHE A 87 -17.19 24.78 3.38
CA PHE A 87 -16.15 23.75 3.50
C PHE A 87 -15.44 23.43 2.17
N PHE A 88 -16.19 23.39 1.06
CA PHE A 88 -15.64 23.37 -0.31
C PHE A 88 -16.14 24.50 -1.20
N GLY A 89 -17.38 24.98 -1.02
CA GLY A 89 -17.97 26.01 -1.88
C GLY A 89 -19.19 26.70 -1.24
N LYS A 90 -19.49 27.90 -1.75
CA LYS A 90 -20.36 28.89 -1.09
C LYS A 90 -21.88 28.77 -1.29
N THR A 91 -22.37 27.75 -2.00
CA THR A 91 -23.80 27.66 -2.37
C THR A 91 -24.38 26.28 -2.08
N LYS A 92 -25.68 26.21 -1.74
CA LYS A 92 -26.40 24.94 -1.47
C LYS A 92 -26.31 23.95 -2.64
N ARG A 93 -26.49 24.44 -3.88
CA ARG A 93 -26.32 23.62 -5.11
C ARG A 93 -24.91 23.04 -5.21
N ARG A 94 -23.89 23.75 -4.73
CA ARG A 94 -22.52 23.27 -4.74
C ARG A 94 -22.29 22.16 -3.72
N VAL A 95 -22.90 22.26 -2.53
CA VAL A 95 -22.87 21.23 -1.49
C VAL A 95 -23.39 19.88 -1.99
N GLU A 96 -24.50 19.86 -2.74
CA GLU A 96 -25.07 18.62 -3.30
C GLU A 96 -24.14 17.97 -4.32
N VAL A 97 -23.58 18.76 -5.24
CA VAL A 97 -22.66 18.29 -6.29
C VAL A 97 -21.37 17.73 -5.68
N ASP A 98 -20.84 18.41 -4.67
CA ASP A 98 -19.62 18.02 -3.97
C ASP A 98 -19.86 16.74 -3.15
N THR A 99 -21.00 16.63 -2.47
CA THR A 99 -21.43 15.41 -1.76
C THR A 99 -21.56 14.22 -2.72
N ALA A 100 -22.24 14.39 -3.86
CA ALA A 100 -22.37 13.34 -4.86
C ALA A 100 -21.01 12.91 -5.43
N THR A 101 -20.06 13.84 -5.54
CA THR A 101 -18.69 13.57 -5.97
C THR A 101 -17.93 12.75 -4.93
N LEU A 102 -18.02 13.10 -3.64
CA LEU A 102 -17.39 12.37 -2.53
C LEU A 102 -17.98 10.96 -2.35
N LEU A 103 -19.29 10.80 -2.50
CA LEU A 103 -19.95 9.49 -2.48
C LEU A 103 -19.42 8.59 -3.61
N LYS A 104 -19.30 9.14 -4.82
CA LYS A 104 -18.74 8.43 -5.98
C LYS A 104 -17.26 8.08 -5.79
N ALA A 105 -16.48 8.97 -5.19
CA ALA A 105 -15.09 8.72 -4.85
C ALA A 105 -14.96 7.58 -3.83
N THR A 106 -15.79 7.59 -2.79
CA THR A 106 -15.86 6.54 -1.75
C THR A 106 -16.24 5.20 -2.34
N TYR A 107 -17.31 5.17 -3.15
CA TYR A 107 -17.76 3.96 -3.82
C TYR A 107 -16.68 3.40 -4.75
N GLY A 108 -16.02 4.26 -5.54
CA GLY A 108 -14.92 3.86 -6.41
C GLY A 108 -13.75 3.26 -5.65
N ARG A 109 -13.37 3.86 -4.51
CA ARG A 109 -12.30 3.31 -3.63
C ARG A 109 -12.67 1.91 -3.17
N ASN A 110 -13.88 1.74 -2.65
CA ASN A 110 -14.32 0.46 -2.12
C ASN A 110 -14.40 -0.59 -3.23
N ALA A 111 -14.94 -0.24 -4.40
CA ALA A 111 -14.97 -1.16 -5.54
C ALA A 111 -13.56 -1.64 -5.95
N VAL A 112 -12.54 -0.79 -5.86
CA VAL A 112 -11.15 -1.14 -6.20
C VAL A 112 -10.51 -2.02 -5.15
N PHE A 113 -10.52 -1.63 -3.87
CA PHE A 113 -9.84 -2.39 -2.81
C PHE A 113 -10.57 -3.69 -2.41
N HIS A 114 -11.87 -3.76 -2.64
CA HIS A 114 -12.68 -4.97 -2.45
C HIS A 114 -12.82 -5.81 -3.74
N GLY A 115 -12.03 -5.51 -4.78
CA GLY A 115 -11.94 -6.35 -5.98
C GLY A 115 -13.27 -6.52 -6.74
N ASN A 116 -14.16 -5.53 -6.72
CA ASN A 116 -15.44 -5.58 -7.43
C ASN A 116 -15.22 -5.29 -8.93
N LEU A 117 -14.68 -6.28 -9.64
CA LEU A 117 -14.25 -6.16 -11.03
C LEU A 117 -15.37 -5.70 -11.98
N PRO A 118 -16.63 -6.17 -11.88
CA PRO A 118 -17.70 -5.69 -12.75
C PRO A 118 -17.92 -4.18 -12.65
N PHE A 119 -17.91 -3.63 -11.44
CA PHE A 119 -18.07 -2.20 -11.23
C PHE A 119 -16.85 -1.41 -11.66
N VAL A 120 -15.64 -1.91 -11.40
CA VAL A 120 -14.42 -1.27 -11.89
C VAL A 120 -14.42 -1.22 -13.42
N LEU A 121 -14.69 -2.32 -14.10
CA LEU A 121 -14.70 -2.38 -15.57
C LEU A 121 -15.69 -1.38 -16.18
N ARG A 122 -16.88 -1.26 -15.56
CA ARG A 122 -17.95 -0.37 -16.03
C ARG A 122 -17.68 1.10 -15.73
N ASP A 123 -17.23 1.43 -14.51
CA ASP A 123 -17.29 2.79 -13.98
C ASP A 123 -15.93 3.43 -13.68
N TRP A 124 -14.79 2.77 -13.97
CA TRP A 124 -13.46 3.31 -13.64
C TRP A 124 -13.20 4.75 -14.09
N LYS A 125 -13.73 5.16 -15.26
CA LYS A 125 -13.60 6.55 -15.75
C LYS A 125 -14.31 7.54 -14.82
N LYS A 126 -15.48 7.16 -14.31
CA LYS A 126 -16.26 7.97 -13.37
C LYS A 126 -15.55 8.06 -12.03
N PHE A 127 -14.93 6.98 -11.58
CA PHE A 127 -14.14 6.96 -10.34
C PHE A 127 -12.93 7.89 -10.43
N LEU A 128 -12.13 7.79 -11.50
CA LEU A 128 -10.98 8.68 -11.70
C LEU A 128 -11.38 10.15 -11.80
N ARG A 129 -12.46 10.47 -12.51
CA ARG A 129 -12.97 11.84 -12.58
C ARG A 129 -13.37 12.36 -11.20
N ALA A 130 -14.10 11.57 -10.42
CA ALA A 130 -14.47 11.94 -9.05
C ALA A 130 -13.23 12.19 -8.18
N TRP A 131 -12.23 11.32 -8.24
CA TRP A 131 -10.96 11.51 -7.54
C TRP A 131 -10.20 12.76 -8.00
N ILE A 132 -10.13 13.03 -9.30
CA ILE A 132 -9.53 14.28 -9.81
C ILE A 132 -10.26 15.49 -9.25
N THR A 133 -11.60 15.48 -9.23
CA THR A 133 -12.40 16.56 -8.66
C THR A 133 -12.12 16.72 -7.17
N VAL A 134 -12.15 15.64 -6.38
CA VAL A 134 -11.81 15.69 -4.94
C VAL A 134 -10.40 16.26 -4.72
N ALA A 135 -9.41 15.83 -5.51
CA ALA A 135 -8.05 16.34 -5.41
C ALA A 135 -7.97 17.86 -5.71
N ASN A 136 -8.78 18.37 -6.64
CA ASN A 136 -8.87 19.81 -6.88
C ASN A 136 -9.60 20.53 -5.73
N MET A 137 -10.68 19.95 -5.18
CA MET A 137 -11.46 20.51 -4.06
C MET A 137 -10.58 20.74 -2.82
N ILE A 138 -9.68 19.80 -2.52
CA ILE A 138 -8.75 19.91 -1.38
C ILE A 138 -7.46 20.68 -1.70
N GLY A 139 -7.35 21.30 -2.88
CA GLY A 139 -6.17 22.05 -3.30
C GLY A 139 -4.94 21.21 -3.67
N ALA A 140 -5.05 19.87 -3.72
CA ALA A 140 -3.96 18.95 -4.04
C ALA A 140 -3.66 18.88 -5.56
N LYS A 141 -3.24 20.01 -6.16
CA LYS A 141 -3.01 20.18 -7.61
C LYS A 141 -2.06 19.12 -8.19
N SER A 142 -0.98 18.79 -7.48
CA SER A 142 0.00 17.77 -7.91
C SER A 142 -0.62 16.38 -7.99
N LEU A 143 -1.46 16.00 -7.01
CA LEU A 143 -2.20 14.74 -7.04
C LEU A 143 -3.19 14.73 -8.22
N ALA A 144 -3.97 15.80 -8.39
CA ALA A 144 -4.90 15.91 -9.52
C ALA A 144 -4.19 15.75 -10.88
N GLN A 145 -3.01 16.34 -11.06
CA GLN A 145 -2.21 16.17 -12.28
C GLN A 145 -1.74 14.72 -12.47
N LYS A 146 -1.28 14.04 -11.40
CA LYS A 146 -0.90 12.62 -11.45
C LYS A 146 -2.08 11.73 -11.86
N LEU A 147 -3.26 12.00 -11.33
CA LEU A 147 -4.50 11.27 -11.68
C LEU A 147 -4.91 11.51 -13.14
N ARG A 148 -4.82 12.76 -13.64
CA ARG A 148 -5.05 13.05 -15.06
C ARG A 148 -4.09 12.30 -15.97
N LYS A 149 -2.79 12.30 -15.66
CA LYS A 149 -1.78 11.51 -16.40
C LYS A 149 -2.12 10.02 -16.41
N MET A 150 -2.57 9.47 -15.29
CA MET A 150 -3.02 8.08 -15.21
C MET A 150 -4.25 7.81 -16.08
N MET A 151 -5.24 8.72 -16.06
CA MET A 151 -6.43 8.62 -16.91
C MET A 151 -6.06 8.60 -18.40
N THR A 152 -5.20 9.53 -18.84
CA THR A 152 -4.68 9.54 -20.23
C THR A 152 -3.97 8.24 -20.58
N ARG A 153 -3.15 7.71 -19.67
CA ARG A 153 -2.45 6.44 -19.88
C ARG A 153 -3.40 5.24 -19.99
N LEU A 154 -4.47 5.18 -19.19
CA LEU A 154 -5.45 4.09 -19.27
C LEU A 154 -6.32 4.18 -20.54
N LEU A 155 -6.53 5.39 -21.05
CA LEU A 155 -7.23 5.60 -22.32
C LEU A 155 -6.37 5.21 -23.52
N SER A 156 -5.03 5.34 -23.45
CA SER A 156 -4.16 4.91 -24.54
C SER A 156 -4.10 3.38 -24.65
N SER A 157 -4.19 2.87 -25.87
CA SER A 157 -4.16 1.44 -26.18
C SER A 157 -2.79 0.79 -25.90
N HIS A 158 -1.71 1.57 -25.90
CA HIS A 158 -0.33 1.07 -25.96
C HIS A 158 0.39 1.00 -24.60
N ARG A 159 -0.14 1.59 -23.51
CA ARG A 159 0.59 1.69 -22.23
C ARG A 159 -0.29 1.45 -20.99
N ARG A 160 -1.01 0.33 -20.94
CA ARG A 160 -1.86 0.00 -19.77
C ARG A 160 -1.11 -0.57 -18.57
N GLN A 161 0.19 -0.79 -18.68
CA GLN A 161 0.96 -1.36 -17.58
C GLN A 161 0.93 -0.44 -16.35
N PRO A 162 0.63 -0.99 -15.15
CA PRO A 162 0.66 -0.21 -13.93
C PRO A 162 2.07 0.32 -13.66
N TYR A 163 2.17 1.54 -13.15
CA TYR A 163 3.47 2.06 -12.70
C TYR A 163 4.01 1.21 -11.55
N THR A 164 5.29 0.84 -11.62
CA THR A 164 5.99 0.09 -10.58
C THR A 164 7.28 0.80 -10.23
N VAL A 165 7.57 0.90 -8.93
CA VAL A 165 8.88 1.36 -8.43
C VAL A 165 9.83 0.17 -8.47
N SER A 166 11.09 0.38 -8.85
CA SER A 166 12.09 -0.70 -8.83
C SER A 166 12.29 -1.18 -7.39
N LYS A 167 12.37 -2.51 -7.19
CA LYS A 167 12.47 -3.10 -5.85
C LYS A 167 13.72 -2.64 -5.08
N ASN A 168 14.84 -2.44 -5.78
CA ASN A 168 16.05 -1.90 -5.16
C ASN A 168 15.82 -0.46 -4.67
N THR A 169 15.14 0.38 -5.47
CA THR A 169 14.81 1.76 -5.09
C THR A 169 13.96 1.83 -3.82
N ILE A 170 13.06 0.87 -3.59
CA ILE A 170 12.23 0.80 -2.37
C ILE A 170 13.09 0.81 -1.11
N PHE A 171 14.15 0.00 -1.07
CA PHE A 171 14.92 -0.23 0.15
C PHE A 171 16.15 0.67 0.27
N MET A 172 16.70 1.19 -0.84
CA MET A 172 17.89 2.05 -0.79
C MET A 172 17.68 3.32 0.04
N SER A 173 16.55 4.03 -0.13
CA SER A 173 16.26 5.25 0.65
C SER A 173 15.98 4.95 2.12
N VAL A 174 15.47 3.76 2.42
CA VAL A 174 15.19 3.32 3.79
C VAL A 174 16.47 2.89 4.50
N ALA A 175 17.36 2.18 3.80
CA ALA A 175 18.63 1.71 4.35
C ALA A 175 19.55 2.87 4.77
N SER A 176 19.41 4.05 4.15
CA SER A 176 20.14 5.24 4.53
C SER A 176 19.64 5.95 5.80
N GLU A 177 18.51 5.52 6.38
CA GLU A 177 17.91 6.16 7.54
C GLU A 177 18.31 5.46 8.85
N GLU A 178 19.04 6.15 9.72
CA GLU A 178 19.40 5.68 11.06
C GLU A 178 18.31 5.95 12.11
N THR A 179 17.03 5.85 11.73
CA THR A 179 15.92 6.15 12.65
C THR A 179 14.86 5.05 12.70
N THR A 180 14.38 4.77 13.90
CA THR A 180 13.22 3.91 14.14
C THR A 180 11.92 4.65 13.86
N LYS A 181 11.91 5.99 13.86
CA LYS A 181 10.74 6.83 13.61
C LYS A 181 10.16 6.61 12.20
N TRP A 182 8.87 6.89 12.05
CA TRP A 182 8.22 6.87 10.75
C TRP A 182 8.68 8.07 9.89
N THR A 183 9.12 7.80 8.67
CA THR A 183 9.69 8.80 7.75
C THR A 183 8.96 8.82 6.41
N SER A 184 9.24 9.84 5.60
CA SER A 184 8.73 9.93 4.23
C SER A 184 9.22 8.77 3.34
N SER A 185 10.46 8.31 3.53
CA SER A 185 11.01 7.18 2.76
C SER A 185 10.34 5.86 3.17
N LYS A 186 10.13 5.61 4.46
CA LYS A 186 9.35 4.45 4.93
C LYS A 186 7.92 4.49 4.41
N GLY A 187 7.26 5.64 4.43
CA GLY A 187 5.93 5.81 3.83
C GLY A 187 5.90 5.52 2.32
N SER A 188 6.92 5.98 1.59
CA SER A 188 7.04 5.71 0.15
C SER A 188 7.32 4.24 -0.14
N ALA A 189 8.17 3.60 0.66
CA ALA A 189 8.45 2.17 0.58
C ALA A 189 7.21 1.34 0.91
N ALA A 190 6.46 1.71 1.96
CA ALA A 190 5.20 1.08 2.34
C ALA A 190 4.17 1.12 1.22
N ILE A 191 4.04 2.25 0.51
CA ILE A 191 3.16 2.36 -0.66
C ILE A 191 3.62 1.41 -1.78
N ALA A 192 4.92 1.39 -2.07
CA ALA A 192 5.46 0.55 -3.13
C ALA A 192 5.32 -0.96 -2.83
N ILE A 193 5.57 -1.36 -1.59
CA ILE A 193 5.35 -2.73 -1.09
C ILE A 193 3.84 -3.04 -1.09
N GLY A 194 3.00 -2.12 -0.66
CA GLY A 194 1.55 -2.24 -0.68
C GLY A 194 1.00 -2.50 -2.08
N HIS A 195 1.59 -1.91 -3.13
CA HIS A 195 1.25 -2.27 -4.51
C HIS A 195 1.54 -3.74 -4.84
N ILE A 196 2.66 -4.28 -4.34
CA ILE A 196 3.06 -5.66 -4.60
C ILE A 196 2.13 -6.62 -3.86
N VAL A 197 1.85 -6.36 -2.58
CA VAL A 197 0.92 -7.16 -1.79
C VAL A 197 -0.49 -7.11 -2.40
N PHE A 198 -0.98 -5.93 -2.79
CA PHE A 198 -2.26 -5.79 -3.47
C PHE A 198 -2.32 -6.56 -4.79
N ASP A 199 -1.28 -6.45 -5.62
CA ASP A 199 -1.18 -7.16 -6.89
C ASP A 199 -1.17 -8.68 -6.68
N THR A 200 -0.47 -9.18 -5.65
CA THR A 200 -0.46 -10.60 -5.25
C THR A 200 -1.88 -11.08 -4.92
N PHE A 201 -2.63 -10.35 -4.09
CA PHE A 201 -4.00 -10.73 -3.78
C PHE A 201 -4.88 -10.74 -5.02
N LEU A 202 -4.81 -9.69 -5.82
CA LEU A 202 -5.73 -9.50 -6.94
C LEU A 202 -5.45 -10.46 -8.11
N GLN A 203 -4.20 -10.86 -8.32
CA GLN A 203 -3.80 -11.68 -9.47
C GLN A 203 -3.64 -13.17 -9.15
N ASP A 204 -3.18 -13.49 -7.94
CA ASP A 204 -2.77 -14.86 -7.61
C ASP A 204 -3.63 -15.42 -6.49
N VAL A 205 -3.79 -14.75 -5.35
CA VAL A 205 -4.51 -15.36 -4.21
C VAL A 205 -6.01 -15.44 -4.47
N THR A 206 -6.66 -14.29 -4.67
CA THR A 206 -8.13 -14.21 -4.70
C THR A 206 -8.77 -14.98 -5.86
N PRO A 207 -8.23 -14.94 -7.09
CA PRO A 207 -8.77 -15.75 -8.18
C PRO A 207 -8.69 -17.26 -7.90
N ASN A 208 -7.62 -17.74 -7.26
CA ASN A 208 -7.46 -19.15 -6.93
C ASN A 208 -8.31 -19.56 -5.74
N LEU A 209 -8.44 -18.73 -4.69
CA LEU A 209 -9.41 -18.94 -3.61
C LEU A 209 -10.83 -19.04 -4.16
N ARG A 210 -11.17 -18.17 -5.12
CA ARG A 210 -12.48 -18.22 -5.79
C ARG A 210 -12.67 -19.54 -6.52
N THR A 211 -11.70 -19.96 -7.34
CA THR A 211 -11.76 -21.25 -8.05
C THR A 211 -11.91 -22.41 -7.08
N PHE A 212 -11.16 -22.41 -5.97
CA PHE A 212 -11.29 -23.41 -4.91
C PHE A 212 -12.70 -23.45 -4.32
N VAL A 213 -13.27 -22.30 -3.96
CA VAL A 213 -14.64 -22.18 -3.45
C VAL A 213 -15.68 -22.70 -4.44
N ASP A 214 -15.50 -22.39 -5.72
CA ASP A 214 -16.44 -22.76 -6.78
C ASP A 214 -16.33 -24.26 -7.13
N SER A 215 -15.11 -24.82 -7.21
CA SER A 215 -14.86 -26.25 -7.47
C SER A 215 -15.40 -27.15 -6.34
N ASN A 216 -15.31 -26.69 -5.09
CA ASN A 216 -15.86 -27.38 -3.92
C ASN A 216 -17.36 -27.09 -3.71
N LYS A 217 -18.02 -26.37 -4.61
CA LYS A 217 -19.47 -26.05 -4.56
C LYS A 217 -19.90 -25.38 -3.24
N ILE A 218 -18.99 -24.68 -2.57
CA ILE A 218 -19.20 -24.07 -1.24
C ILE A 218 -20.25 -22.95 -1.31
N ARG A 219 -20.37 -22.29 -2.46
CA ARG A 219 -21.38 -21.27 -2.73
C ARG A 219 -22.18 -21.58 -4.00
N PRO A 220 -23.48 -21.22 -4.03
CA PRO A 220 -24.35 -21.56 -5.15
C PRO A 220 -24.15 -20.68 -6.40
N ASN A 221 -23.43 -19.56 -6.30
CA ASN A 221 -23.40 -18.56 -7.36
C ASN A 221 -22.01 -17.97 -7.61
N TRP A 222 -21.48 -18.28 -8.79
CA TRP A 222 -20.26 -17.66 -9.33
C TRP A 222 -20.43 -16.16 -9.61
N THR A 223 -19.43 -15.35 -9.24
CA THR A 223 -19.32 -13.92 -9.57
C THR A 223 -17.88 -13.50 -9.87
N SER A 224 -17.70 -12.37 -10.57
CA SER A 224 -16.41 -11.75 -10.82
C SER A 224 -15.93 -10.81 -9.71
N VAL A 225 -16.52 -10.91 -8.52
CA VAL A 225 -16.04 -10.19 -7.33
C VAL A 225 -14.86 -10.97 -6.75
N LEU A 226 -13.76 -10.25 -6.54
CA LEU A 226 -12.52 -10.72 -5.93
C LEU A 226 -12.32 -10.05 -4.56
N ASP A 227 -13.31 -10.19 -3.66
CA ASP A 227 -13.12 -9.81 -2.25
C ASP A 227 -12.50 -11.00 -1.50
N ALA A 228 -11.19 -10.92 -1.25
CA ALA A 228 -10.46 -11.97 -0.55
C ALA A 228 -11.00 -12.25 0.86
N TYR A 229 -11.46 -11.21 1.56
CA TYR A 229 -11.97 -11.36 2.92
C TYR A 229 -13.32 -12.09 2.93
N GLU A 230 -14.21 -11.75 2.00
CA GLU A 230 -15.48 -12.47 1.83
C GLU A 230 -15.25 -13.94 1.48
N LEU A 231 -14.29 -14.23 0.59
CA LEU A 231 -13.94 -15.61 0.24
C LEU A 231 -13.31 -16.37 1.41
N SER A 232 -12.44 -15.71 2.20
CA SER A 232 -11.84 -16.31 3.39
C SER A 232 -12.90 -16.67 4.43
N ASN A 233 -13.83 -15.77 4.73
CA ASN A 233 -14.92 -16.07 5.67
C ASN A 233 -15.78 -17.24 5.18
N ILE A 234 -16.10 -17.29 3.88
CA ILE A 234 -16.84 -18.41 3.30
C ILE A 234 -16.09 -19.74 3.47
N ILE A 235 -14.77 -19.72 3.32
CA ILE A 235 -13.92 -20.90 3.47
C ILE A 235 -13.87 -21.33 4.95
N LEU A 236 -13.61 -20.39 5.87
CA LEU A 236 -13.57 -20.65 7.31
C LEU A 236 -14.91 -21.16 7.86
N ASP A 237 -16.04 -20.64 7.34
CA ASP A 237 -17.38 -21.04 7.80
C ASP A 237 -17.81 -22.44 7.29
N LYS A 238 -17.21 -22.94 6.21
CA LYS A 238 -17.78 -24.07 5.45
C LYS A 238 -16.82 -25.18 5.08
N CYS A 239 -15.52 -24.97 5.16
CA CYS A 239 -14.53 -26.02 4.96
C CYS A 239 -14.11 -26.61 6.31
N SER A 240 -13.95 -27.93 6.36
CA SER A 240 -13.11 -28.60 7.36
C SER A 240 -11.65 -28.67 6.86
N ALA A 241 -10.72 -29.03 7.75
CA ALA A 241 -9.32 -29.33 7.40
C ALA A 241 -9.16 -30.25 6.17
N ASP A 242 -10.03 -31.25 6.04
CA ASP A 242 -9.98 -32.23 4.95
C ASP A 242 -10.19 -31.63 3.55
N CYS A 243 -10.70 -30.39 3.48
CA CYS A 243 -10.84 -29.66 2.22
C CYS A 243 -9.49 -29.14 1.69
N PHE A 244 -8.42 -29.24 2.47
CA PHE A 244 -7.12 -28.66 2.18
C PHE A 244 -6.00 -29.69 2.14
N PHE A 245 -4.96 -29.37 1.38
CA PHE A 245 -3.70 -30.08 1.45
C PHE A 245 -2.88 -29.47 2.58
N VAL A 246 -2.48 -30.26 3.57
CA VAL A 246 -1.60 -29.79 4.64
C VAL A 246 -0.19 -29.58 4.06
N PRO A 247 0.34 -28.34 4.01
CA PRO A 247 1.68 -28.11 3.47
C PRO A 247 2.75 -28.77 4.35
N PRO A 248 3.87 -29.27 3.77
CA PRO A 248 4.95 -29.88 4.52
C PRO A 248 5.45 -28.98 5.66
N GLY A 249 5.49 -29.50 6.89
CA GLY A 249 5.90 -28.76 8.09
C GLY A 249 4.77 -28.15 8.93
N THR A 250 3.51 -28.49 8.65
CA THR A 250 2.35 -28.09 9.46
C THR A 250 1.80 -29.32 10.22
N GLN A 251 1.39 -29.15 11.48
CA GLN A 251 0.95 -30.27 12.32
C GLN A 251 -0.56 -30.34 12.61
N ASP A 252 -1.38 -29.32 12.27
CA ASP A 252 -2.83 -29.34 12.58
C ASP A 252 -3.66 -28.31 11.78
N GLU A 253 -4.99 -28.50 11.75
CA GLU A 253 -6.07 -27.65 11.22
C GLU A 253 -6.03 -26.22 11.77
N ASP A 254 -5.74 -26.06 13.06
CA ASP A 254 -5.66 -24.76 13.74
C ASP A 254 -4.60 -23.84 13.12
N GLU A 255 -3.45 -24.39 12.71
CA GLU A 255 -2.39 -23.62 12.08
C GLU A 255 -2.82 -23.16 10.67
N LEU A 256 -3.58 -23.97 9.93
CA LEU A 256 -4.12 -23.57 8.63
C LEU A 256 -5.12 -22.42 8.77
N ILE A 257 -6.05 -22.51 9.72
CA ILE A 257 -7.04 -21.45 10.01
C ILE A 257 -6.31 -20.15 10.39
N ARG A 258 -5.36 -20.24 11.33
CA ARG A 258 -4.55 -19.09 11.76
C ARG A 258 -3.82 -18.44 10.59
N ARG A 259 -3.24 -19.24 9.68
CA ARG A 259 -2.54 -18.73 8.49
C ARG A 259 -3.48 -18.09 7.47
N LEU A 260 -4.69 -18.62 7.31
CA LEU A 260 -5.74 -18.00 6.49
C LEU A 260 -6.10 -16.61 7.02
N GLU A 261 -6.32 -16.48 8.33
CA GLU A 261 -6.60 -15.21 9.00
C GLU A 261 -5.43 -14.22 8.86
N GLU A 262 -4.18 -14.66 9.08
CA GLU A 262 -2.98 -13.83 8.97
C GLU A 262 -2.73 -13.30 7.56
N ALA A 263 -3.00 -14.10 6.52
CA ALA A 263 -2.91 -13.59 5.16
C ALA A 263 -3.99 -12.52 4.90
N MET A 264 -5.19 -12.67 5.47
CA MET A 264 -6.24 -11.66 5.32
C MET A 264 -5.86 -10.34 6.00
N GLU A 265 -5.03 -10.37 7.03
CA GLU A 265 -4.48 -9.14 7.64
C GLU A 265 -3.62 -8.35 6.64
N GLY A 266 -2.79 -9.03 5.83
CA GLY A 266 -2.03 -8.37 4.76
C GLY A 266 -2.93 -7.67 3.74
N ARG A 267 -4.03 -8.32 3.34
CA ARG A 267 -5.05 -7.71 2.48
C ARG A 267 -5.74 -6.54 3.17
N HIS A 268 -6.10 -6.69 4.45
CA HIS A 268 -6.77 -5.67 5.25
C HIS A 268 -5.89 -4.43 5.37
N ALA A 269 -4.62 -4.61 5.73
CA ALA A 269 -3.63 -3.55 5.87
C ALA A 269 -3.50 -2.72 4.58
N VAL A 270 -3.39 -3.39 3.44
CA VAL A 270 -3.34 -2.77 2.11
C VAL A 270 -4.64 -2.02 1.79
N SER A 271 -5.80 -2.65 2.04
CA SER A 271 -7.10 -2.07 1.71
C SER A 271 -7.40 -0.84 2.55
N HIS A 272 -6.99 -0.84 3.83
CA HIS A 272 -7.26 0.22 4.80
C HIS A 272 -6.08 1.18 5.03
N ASP A 273 -5.13 1.20 4.10
CA ASP A 273 -3.97 2.11 4.09
C ASP A 273 -3.13 2.05 5.39
N MET A 274 -2.99 0.88 6.01
CA MET A 274 -2.19 0.66 7.24
C MET A 274 -0.70 0.55 6.90
N GLN A 275 -0.11 1.66 6.45
CA GLN A 275 1.24 1.68 5.89
C GLN A 275 2.33 1.11 6.81
N GLU A 276 2.25 1.36 8.12
CA GLU A 276 3.20 0.79 9.10
C GLU A 276 3.11 -0.73 9.12
N ASN A 277 1.89 -1.28 9.22
CA ASN A 277 1.66 -2.72 9.19
C ASN A 277 2.23 -3.35 7.90
N ILE A 278 1.92 -2.75 6.74
CA ILE A 278 2.48 -3.18 5.45
C ILE A 278 4.02 -3.16 5.48
N PHE A 279 4.62 -2.08 5.95
CA PHE A 279 6.07 -1.90 5.90
C PHE A 279 6.83 -2.87 6.79
N TYR A 280 6.30 -3.17 7.97
CA TYR A 280 6.97 -4.07 8.93
C TYR A 280 6.65 -5.54 8.69
N ASN A 281 5.45 -5.87 8.19
CA ASN A 281 4.96 -7.25 8.13
C ASN A 281 4.79 -7.83 6.71
N TRP A 282 5.19 -7.10 5.65
CA TRP A 282 5.02 -7.59 4.26
C TRP A 282 5.64 -8.95 3.98
N GLU A 283 6.77 -9.28 4.61
CA GLU A 283 7.45 -10.55 4.39
C GLU A 283 6.56 -11.71 4.87
N GLN A 284 5.97 -11.54 6.06
CA GLN A 284 5.05 -12.48 6.64
C GLN A 284 3.77 -12.58 5.79
N HIS A 285 3.18 -11.45 5.41
CA HIS A 285 1.98 -11.44 4.55
C HIS A 285 2.19 -12.21 3.24
N LEU A 286 3.36 -12.10 2.60
CA LEU A 286 3.65 -12.87 1.38
C LEU A 286 3.92 -14.34 1.66
N LYS A 287 4.55 -14.70 2.78
CA LYS A 287 4.72 -16.10 3.20
C LYS A 287 3.37 -16.77 3.42
N ASP A 288 2.43 -16.10 4.09
CA ASP A 288 1.10 -16.64 4.34
C ASP A 288 0.29 -16.78 3.03
N CYS A 289 0.49 -15.88 2.06
CA CYS A 289 -0.06 -16.05 0.72
C CYS A 289 0.48 -17.30 0.01
N VAL A 290 1.79 -17.59 0.12
CA VAL A 290 2.40 -18.81 -0.46
C VAL A 290 1.84 -20.05 0.23
N TYR A 291 1.71 -19.99 1.56
CA TYR A 291 1.16 -21.08 2.37
C TYR A 291 -0.26 -21.43 1.92
N ILE A 292 -1.17 -20.44 1.87
CA ILE A 292 -2.56 -20.67 1.46
C ILE A 292 -2.65 -21.22 0.05
N LEU A 293 -1.89 -20.66 -0.90
CA LEU A 293 -1.88 -21.15 -2.27
C LEU A 293 -1.40 -22.59 -2.37
N THR A 294 -0.44 -22.99 -1.53
CA THR A 294 -0.02 -24.40 -1.40
C THR A 294 -1.15 -25.24 -0.83
N ALA A 295 -1.83 -24.76 0.22
CA ALA A 295 -2.90 -25.49 0.90
C ALA A 295 -4.13 -25.76 0.01
N ILE A 296 -4.44 -24.84 -0.91
CA ILE A 296 -5.50 -25.04 -1.93
C ILE A 296 -4.98 -25.67 -3.24
N HIS A 297 -3.81 -26.30 -3.20
CA HIS A 297 -3.19 -27.01 -4.32
C HIS A 297 -3.00 -26.17 -5.60
N CYS A 298 -2.48 -24.95 -5.44
CA CYS A 298 -2.20 -24.01 -6.53
C CYS A 298 -0.69 -23.72 -6.67
N PRO A 299 0.14 -24.72 -7.01
CA PRO A 299 1.61 -24.61 -6.97
C PRO A 299 2.17 -23.52 -7.88
N ASP A 300 1.60 -23.35 -9.09
CA ASP A 300 2.04 -22.30 -10.02
C ASP A 300 1.82 -20.89 -9.46
N ALA A 301 0.71 -20.68 -8.76
CA ALA A 301 0.42 -19.40 -8.11
C ALA A 301 1.34 -19.20 -6.91
N ALA A 302 1.53 -20.22 -6.08
CA ALA A 302 2.46 -20.20 -4.95
C ALA A 302 3.88 -19.84 -5.40
N ALA A 303 4.39 -20.48 -6.46
CA ALA A 303 5.70 -20.19 -7.03
C ALA A 303 5.84 -18.73 -7.53
N ARG A 304 4.79 -18.16 -8.15
CA ARG A 304 4.79 -16.75 -8.56
C ARG A 304 4.83 -15.80 -7.37
N VAL A 305 4.15 -16.11 -6.26
CA VAL A 305 4.20 -15.30 -5.04
C VAL A 305 5.56 -15.45 -4.35
N GLN A 306 6.09 -16.67 -4.25
CA GLN A 306 7.42 -16.95 -3.70
C GLN A 306 8.49 -16.16 -4.46
N LYS A 307 8.45 -16.16 -5.79
CA LYS A 307 9.35 -15.36 -6.62
C LYS A 307 9.29 -13.85 -6.29
N ARG A 308 8.11 -13.31 -5.96
CA ARG A 308 7.99 -11.89 -5.56
C ARG A 308 8.59 -11.65 -4.18
N LEU A 309 8.36 -12.56 -3.23
CA LEU A 309 8.95 -12.56 -1.89
C LEU A 309 10.48 -12.57 -1.99
N ASP A 310 11.06 -13.54 -2.71
CA ASP A 310 12.51 -13.68 -2.86
C ASP A 310 13.15 -12.44 -3.48
N GLN A 311 12.51 -11.87 -4.51
CA GLN A 311 12.98 -10.66 -5.16
C GLN A 311 12.97 -9.45 -4.22
N LEU A 312 11.97 -9.33 -3.35
CA LEU A 312 11.89 -8.24 -2.37
C LEU A 312 12.93 -8.43 -1.26
N THR A 313 13.06 -9.63 -0.71
CA THR A 313 14.06 -9.99 0.30
C THR A 313 15.47 -9.73 -0.22
N THR A 314 15.77 -10.22 -1.42
CA THR A 314 17.06 -9.99 -2.09
C THR A 314 17.34 -8.50 -2.26
N SER A 315 16.35 -7.72 -2.70
CA SER A 315 16.52 -6.26 -2.88
C SER A 315 16.76 -5.55 -1.54
N ARG A 316 16.06 -5.94 -0.47
CA ARG A 316 16.28 -5.41 0.88
C ARG A 316 17.70 -5.67 1.36
N ASP A 317 18.16 -6.91 1.22
CA ASP A 317 19.45 -7.34 1.74
C ASP A 317 20.60 -6.75 0.91
N GLN A 318 20.42 -6.64 -0.41
CA GLN A 318 21.33 -5.90 -1.29
C GLN A 318 21.42 -4.42 -0.91
N ALA A 319 20.30 -3.76 -0.66
CA ALA A 319 20.29 -2.35 -0.24
C ALA A 319 21.03 -2.13 1.09
N LYS A 320 20.83 -3.03 2.07
CA LYS A 320 21.59 -3.02 3.33
C LYS A 320 23.09 -3.17 3.08
N LYS A 321 23.51 -4.18 2.30
CA LYS A 321 24.91 -4.43 1.97
C LYS A 321 25.56 -3.23 1.24
N GLN A 322 24.87 -2.67 0.25
CA GLN A 322 25.33 -1.51 -0.51
C GLN A 322 25.51 -0.28 0.40
N PHE A 323 24.55 -0.03 1.29
CA PHE A 323 24.67 1.08 2.23
C PHE A 323 25.84 0.87 3.22
N SER A 324 25.98 -0.32 3.81
CA SER A 324 27.12 -0.63 4.68
C SER A 324 28.47 -0.44 3.98
N ALA A 325 28.59 -0.87 2.71
CA ALA A 325 29.79 -0.68 1.91
C ALA A 325 30.08 0.80 1.62
N LEU A 326 29.05 1.60 1.33
CA LEU A 326 29.18 3.05 1.12
C LEU A 326 29.65 3.76 2.40
N THR A 327 29.10 3.38 3.55
CA THR A 327 29.50 3.93 4.86
C THR A 327 30.94 3.55 5.18
N ALA A 328 31.34 2.29 4.98
CA ALA A 328 32.72 1.84 5.19
C ALA A 328 33.71 2.61 4.30
N ARG A 329 33.40 2.76 2.99
CA ARG A 329 34.23 3.54 2.05
C ARG A 329 34.37 5.00 2.49
N ARG A 330 33.29 5.64 2.93
CA ARG A 330 33.32 7.04 3.41
C ARG A 330 34.18 7.18 4.67
N VAL A 331 34.09 6.24 5.62
CA VAL A 331 34.95 6.22 6.81
C VAL A 331 36.42 6.08 6.40
N THR A 332 36.75 5.17 5.48
CA THR A 332 38.11 5.01 4.98
C THR A 332 38.62 6.25 4.26
N THR A 333 37.80 6.90 3.43
CA THR A 333 38.18 8.14 2.74
C THR A 333 38.44 9.28 3.72
N VAL A 334 37.56 9.50 4.70
CA VAL A 334 37.75 10.53 5.72
C VAL A 334 38.99 10.24 6.58
N HIS A 335 39.20 8.97 6.96
CA HIS A 335 40.39 8.55 7.71
C HIS A 335 41.67 8.78 6.89
N ARG A 336 41.67 8.43 5.60
CA ARG A 336 42.81 8.68 4.69
C ARG A 336 43.08 10.17 4.53
N SER A 337 42.05 11.00 4.32
CA SER A 337 42.21 12.46 4.25
C SER A 337 42.74 13.06 5.56
N PHE A 338 42.31 12.54 6.71
CA PHE A 338 42.83 12.97 8.02
C PHE A 338 44.29 12.57 8.23
N LEU A 339 44.67 11.34 7.86
CA LEU A 339 46.06 10.88 7.91
C LEU A 339 46.95 11.67 6.94
N GLN A 340 46.46 12.00 5.75
CA GLN A 340 47.17 12.85 4.79
C GLN A 340 47.30 14.29 5.29
N ALA A 341 46.27 14.87 5.91
CA ALA A 341 46.36 16.19 6.52
C ALA A 341 47.34 16.24 7.71
N LYS A 342 47.50 15.13 8.45
CA LYS A 342 48.56 14.98 9.47
C LYS A 342 49.96 14.85 8.88
N LYS A 343 50.08 14.39 7.62
CA LYS A 343 51.34 14.28 6.88
C LYS A 343 51.66 15.51 6.04
N SER A 344 50.78 16.52 6.01
CA SER A 344 51.11 17.80 5.37
C SER A 344 52.33 18.41 6.07
N PRO A 345 53.41 18.73 5.35
CA PRO A 345 54.59 19.35 5.92
C PRO A 345 54.20 20.64 6.63
N GLN A 346 54.90 20.94 7.72
CA GLN A 346 54.92 22.23 8.37
C GLN A 346 54.81 23.35 7.32
N LEU A 347 53.64 23.98 7.24
CA LEU A 347 53.49 25.28 6.61
C LEU A 347 54.33 26.23 7.46
N LYS A 348 55.59 26.43 7.05
CA LYS A 348 56.42 27.57 7.45
C LYS A 348 55.66 28.82 7.03
N GLY A 349 54.85 29.37 7.94
CA GLY A 349 54.10 30.60 7.68
C GLY A 349 52.82 30.71 8.49
N LYS A 350 52.96 31.32 9.68
CA LYS A 350 51.90 31.81 10.59
C LYS A 350 51.02 30.74 11.28
N PRO A 351 51.07 30.62 12.62
CA PRO A 351 50.22 29.68 13.35
C PRO A 351 48.76 30.12 13.28
N GLY A 352 47.97 29.43 12.46
CA GLY A 352 46.52 29.43 12.60
C GLY A 352 46.18 28.92 14.00
N LYS A 353 45.56 29.76 14.82
CA LYS A 353 45.16 29.44 16.21
C LYS A 353 44.34 28.15 16.23
N TRP A 354 44.93 27.08 16.75
CA TRP A 354 44.16 25.95 17.27
C TRP A 354 43.20 26.45 18.36
N PRO A 355 41.98 25.89 18.50
CA PRO A 355 41.11 26.24 19.61
C PRO A 355 41.87 25.98 20.92
N ARG A 356 42.05 27.03 21.73
CA ARG A 356 42.83 26.95 22.98
C ARG A 356 42.24 25.86 23.88
N PRO A 357 43.07 25.03 24.54
CA PRO A 357 42.63 23.91 25.38
C PRO A 357 42.12 24.36 26.77
N ASN A 358 41.40 25.48 26.83
CA ASN A 358 40.84 26.03 28.07
C ASN A 358 39.32 25.85 28.21
N SER A 359 38.67 25.07 27.33
CA SER A 359 37.30 24.64 27.59
C SER A 359 37.32 23.62 28.74
N ARG A 360 36.69 23.98 29.87
CA ARG A 360 36.50 23.16 31.09
C ARG A 360 35.99 21.73 30.87
N TRP A 361 35.59 21.37 29.66
CA TRP A 361 35.11 20.05 29.23
C TRP A 361 36.19 18.97 29.05
N LEU A 362 37.47 19.34 29.06
CA LEU A 362 38.58 18.41 28.76
C LEU A 362 39.40 17.95 29.97
N LYS A 363 39.03 18.33 31.20
CA LYS A 363 39.67 17.79 32.39
C LYS A 363 39.04 16.44 32.74
N GLY A 364 39.73 15.34 32.40
CA GLY A 364 39.46 14.01 32.95
C GLY A 364 39.24 12.87 31.96
N MET A 365 39.28 13.11 30.65
CA MET A 365 39.10 12.04 29.65
C MET A 365 40.34 11.79 28.81
N CYS A 366 40.68 10.51 28.64
CA CYS A 366 41.83 10.04 27.88
C CYS A 366 41.76 10.58 26.43
N PRO A 367 42.86 11.10 25.84
CA PRO A 367 42.84 11.79 24.53
C PRO A 367 42.22 10.99 23.38
N SER A 368 42.28 9.65 23.45
CA SER A 368 41.70 8.74 22.45
C SER A 368 40.17 8.73 22.45
N GLN A 369 39.52 8.84 23.61
CA GLN A 369 38.06 8.87 23.73
C GLN A 369 37.49 10.23 23.30
N THR A 370 38.15 11.32 23.70
CA THR A 370 37.75 12.68 23.33
C THR A 370 37.79 12.92 21.82
N ILE A 371 38.78 12.37 21.12
CA ILE A 371 38.89 12.47 19.66
C ILE A 371 37.79 11.63 18.98
N GLY A 372 37.52 10.41 19.48
CA GLY A 372 36.46 9.55 18.95
C GLY A 372 35.07 10.17 19.10
N ASP A 373 34.80 10.83 20.22
CA ASP A 373 33.48 11.39 20.53
C ASP A 373 33.27 12.77 19.91
N ALA A 374 34.31 13.61 19.86
CA ALA A 374 34.27 14.86 19.09
C ALA A 374 34.15 14.60 17.58
N PHE A 375 34.76 13.52 17.08
CA PHE A 375 34.64 13.09 15.69
C PHE A 375 33.24 12.58 15.38
N ARG A 376 32.66 11.72 16.24
CA ARG A 376 31.26 11.26 16.12
C ARG A 376 30.27 12.43 16.17
N PHE A 377 30.48 13.40 17.06
CA PHE A 377 29.63 14.59 17.17
C PHE A 377 29.71 15.50 15.93
N ARG A 378 30.91 15.75 15.39
CA ARG A 378 31.07 16.54 14.15
C ARG A 378 30.57 15.82 12.90
N LEU A 379 30.72 14.49 12.82
CA LEU A 379 30.14 13.68 11.74
C LEU A 379 28.61 13.79 11.76
N LYS A 380 28.01 13.64 12.95
CA LYS A 380 26.56 13.71 13.16
C LYS A 380 25.98 15.07 12.73
N ASN A 381 26.65 16.17 13.08
CA ASN A 381 26.22 17.52 12.70
C ASN A 381 26.46 17.86 11.21
N LYS A 382 27.50 17.34 10.57
CA LYS A 382 27.72 17.51 9.13
C LYS A 382 26.73 16.69 8.30
N VAL A 383 26.39 15.49 8.75
CA VAL A 383 25.39 14.62 8.08
C VAL A 383 24.00 15.26 8.14
N GLN A 384 23.60 15.87 9.27
CA GLN A 384 22.33 16.59 9.37
C GLN A 384 22.25 17.85 8.50
N LYS A 385 23.35 18.60 8.33
CA LYS A 385 23.38 19.81 7.49
C LYS A 385 23.38 19.57 5.98
N ILE A 386 23.65 18.35 5.53
CA ILE A 386 23.65 17.97 4.10
C ILE A 386 22.33 17.31 3.70
N LEU A 387 21.51 16.89 4.67
CA LEU A 387 20.24 16.17 4.46
C LEU A 387 18.98 17.03 4.74
N HIS A 388 19.16 18.29 5.13
CA HIS A 388 18.15 19.36 5.06
C HIS A 388 18.51 20.30 3.92
#